data_AF-A0A7J6U7C5-F1
#
_entry.id   AF-A0A7J6U7C5-F1
#
_cell.length_a   1.000
_cell.length_b   1.000
_cell.length_c   1.000
_cell.angle_alpha   90.00
_cell.angle_beta   90.00
_cell.angle_gamma   90.00
#
_symmetry.space_group_name_H-M   'P 1'
#
loop_
_entity.id
_entity.type
_entity.pdbx_description
1 polymer ?
#
loop_
_entity_poly.entity_id
_entity_poly.type
_entity_poly.pdbx_seq_one_letter_code
_entity_poly.pdbx_strand_id
1 'polypeptide(L)'
;MGMPISAHLHNVIKPEDEDNTDDAATQRLLGPSDRPPHHSLHIADVFSKVWFHEAVIFAQLIITLTCYPAVVTAIPCVTFTSLDEDHWFQTILLTVFTTADVIGRFSVRFRGPLEYSNIWMTLVFRALLVPILISCATGSISSDWASLSAIFVFGLANGYSVSLTLITVNEIPG
;
A
#
# COMPACT_ATOMS: atom_id res chain seq x y z
N MET A 1 -9.32 -32.49 8.32
CA MET A 1 -9.36 -33.26 9.58
C MET A 1 -8.21 -32.74 10.44
N GLY A 2 -8.34 -31.75 11.32
CA GLY A 2 -9.46 -31.37 12.17
C GLY A 2 -9.27 -31.97 13.57
N MET A 3 -8.18 -31.63 14.27
CA MET A 3 -7.93 -32.06 15.65
C MET A 3 -8.32 -30.94 16.63
N PRO A 4 -9.25 -31.17 17.57
CA PRO A 4 -9.63 -30.18 18.57
C PRO A 4 -8.65 -30.16 19.75
N ILE A 5 -8.12 -28.97 20.02
CA ILE A 5 -7.32 -28.60 21.19
C ILE A 5 -8.25 -28.55 22.41
N SER A 6 -8.58 -29.69 23.01
CA SER A 6 -9.44 -29.70 24.20
C SER A 6 -9.20 -30.89 25.13
N ALA A 7 -7.93 -31.27 25.32
CA ALA A 7 -7.57 -32.35 26.25
C ALA A 7 -6.57 -31.93 27.35
N HIS A 8 -6.08 -30.69 27.35
CA HIS A 8 -5.06 -30.24 28.33
C HIS A 8 -5.61 -29.54 29.58
N LEU A 9 -6.93 -29.31 29.66
CA LEU A 9 -7.55 -28.54 30.75
C LEU A 9 -8.20 -29.38 31.87
N HIS A 10 -8.24 -30.72 31.76
CA HIS A 10 -9.04 -31.54 32.68
C HIS A 10 -8.22 -32.35 33.71
N ASN A 11 -6.92 -32.07 33.88
CA ASN A 11 -6.06 -32.77 34.85
C ASN A 11 -5.52 -31.91 35.98
N VAL A 12 -6.02 -30.67 36.17
CA VAL A 12 -5.46 -29.73 37.17
C VAL A 12 -6.44 -29.42 38.31
N ILE A 13 -7.71 -29.82 38.24
CA ILE A 13 -8.66 -29.53 39.31
C ILE A 13 -8.99 -30.80 40.08
N LYS A 14 -8.22 -31.05 41.13
CA LYS A 14 -8.61 -31.90 42.25
C LYS A 14 -8.76 -30.97 43.47
N PRO A 15 -9.93 -30.93 44.14
CA PRO A 15 -10.16 -30.00 45.23
C PRO A 15 -9.66 -30.64 46.53
N GLU A 16 -8.70 -30.02 47.20
CA GLU A 16 -8.44 -30.22 48.63
C GLU A 16 -7.55 -29.07 49.13
N ASP A 17 -8.06 -28.41 50.17
CA ASP A 17 -7.43 -27.47 51.11
C ASP A 17 -7.22 -26.00 50.67
N GLU A 18 -8.30 -25.23 50.82
CA GLU A 18 -8.29 -23.77 51.02
C GLU A 18 -7.63 -23.38 52.35
N ASP A 19 -7.10 -22.15 52.41
CA ASP A 19 -6.84 -21.32 53.61
C ASP A 19 -5.39 -20.92 53.94
N ASN A 20 -4.57 -20.53 52.94
CA ASN A 20 -3.56 -19.46 53.13
C ASN A 20 -2.78 -19.02 51.88
N THR A 21 -2.89 -19.75 50.76
CA THR A 21 -1.96 -19.55 49.63
C THR A 21 -2.48 -18.58 48.56
N ASP A 22 -3.79 -18.37 48.49
CA ASP A 22 -4.44 -17.60 47.42
C ASP A 22 -4.32 -16.08 47.60
N ASP A 23 -4.24 -15.60 48.84
CA ASP A 23 -4.01 -14.18 49.11
C ASP A 23 -2.60 -13.75 48.70
N ALA A 24 -1.60 -14.63 48.89
CA ALA A 24 -0.21 -14.36 48.48
C ALA A 24 -0.02 -14.41 46.95
N ALA A 25 -0.75 -15.30 46.25
CA ALA A 25 -0.73 -15.39 44.80
C ALA A 25 -1.46 -14.20 44.13
N THR A 26 -2.59 -13.79 44.70
CA THR A 26 -3.38 -12.65 44.21
C THR A 26 -2.68 -11.32 44.49
N GLN A 27 -1.99 -11.18 45.62
CA GLN A 27 -1.20 -9.98 45.95
C GLN A 27 0.07 -9.84 45.09
N ARG A 28 0.59 -10.95 44.54
CA ARG A 28 1.67 -10.93 43.52
C ARG A 28 1.16 -10.55 42.13
N LEU A 29 -0.09 -10.89 41.79
CA LEU A 29 -0.72 -10.49 40.53
C LEU A 29 -1.23 -9.03 40.55
N LEU A 30 -1.58 -8.52 41.73
CA LEU A 30 -1.97 -7.12 41.97
C LEU A 30 -0.83 -6.27 42.53
N GLY A 31 0.39 -6.81 42.61
CA GLY A 31 1.59 -6.03 42.92
C GLY A 31 1.67 -4.85 41.96
N PRO A 32 2.20 -3.68 42.39
CA PRO A 32 2.25 -2.50 41.56
C PRO A 32 2.87 -2.91 40.24
N SER A 33 2.03 -2.92 39.20
CA SER A 33 2.48 -3.15 37.85
C SER A 33 3.42 -1.99 37.61
N ASP A 34 4.73 -2.27 37.70
CA ASP A 34 5.79 -1.48 37.09
C ASP A 34 5.52 -1.51 35.59
N ARG A 35 4.44 -0.82 35.19
CA ARG A 35 4.21 -0.45 33.82
C ARG A 35 5.44 0.37 33.50
N PRO A 36 6.24 -0.02 32.49
CA PRO A 36 7.31 0.86 32.02
C PRO A 36 6.67 2.24 31.81
N PRO A 37 7.36 3.32 32.22
CA PRO A 37 6.77 4.65 32.27
C PRO A 37 6.08 4.89 30.94
N HIS A 38 4.81 5.31 31.01
CA HIS A 38 3.97 5.65 29.87
C HIS A 38 4.86 6.44 28.91
N HIS A 39 5.40 5.77 27.88
CA HIS A 39 6.26 6.42 26.93
C HIS A 39 5.28 7.32 26.22
N SER A 40 5.27 8.60 26.58
CA SER A 40 4.53 9.63 25.89
C SER A 40 5.10 9.60 24.49
N LEU A 41 4.54 8.74 23.64
CA LEU A 41 4.86 8.62 22.23
C LEU A 41 4.53 9.99 21.67
N HIS A 42 5.53 10.84 21.63
CA HIS A 42 5.42 12.16 21.08
C HIS A 42 5.19 11.91 19.60
N ILE A 43 3.95 12.12 19.15
CA ILE A 43 3.55 11.94 17.74
C ILE A 43 4.50 12.74 16.83
N ALA A 44 5.04 13.85 17.33
CA ALA A 44 6.06 14.66 16.67
C ALA A 44 7.35 13.88 16.35
N ASP A 45 7.82 13.00 17.25
CA ASP A 45 9.05 12.23 17.05
C ASP A 45 8.84 11.13 16.00
N VAL A 46 7.67 10.51 16.00
CA VAL A 46 7.26 9.55 14.96
C VAL A 46 7.13 10.26 13.62
N PHE A 47 6.46 11.42 13.59
CA PHE A 47 6.25 12.20 12.38
C PHE A 47 7.58 12.67 11.77
N SER A 48 8.50 13.18 12.59
CA SER A 48 9.85 13.59 12.17
C SER A 48 10.66 12.44 11.58
N LYS A 49 10.32 11.19 11.89
CA LYS A 49 11.00 10.00 11.38
C LYS A 49 10.41 9.50 10.05
N VAL A 50 9.09 9.57 9.88
CA VAL A 50 8.39 9.05 8.69
C VAL A 50 8.12 10.10 7.61
N TRP A 51 8.32 11.39 7.90
CA TRP A 51 7.89 12.49 7.02
C TRP A 51 8.38 12.36 5.57
N PHE A 52 9.60 11.87 5.36
CA PHE A 52 10.17 11.74 4.01
C PHE A 52 9.43 10.69 3.18
N HIS A 53 9.11 9.53 3.76
CA HIS A 53 8.35 8.49 3.07
C HIS A 53 6.90 8.90 2.83
N GLU A 54 6.30 9.62 3.79
CA GLU A 54 4.94 10.16 3.59
C GLU A 54 4.91 11.25 2.52
N ALA A 55 5.94 12.10 2.45
CA ALA A 55 6.10 13.07 1.36
C ALA A 55 6.24 12.36 0.00
N VAL A 56 6.96 11.23 -0.05
CA VAL A 56 7.12 10.43 -1.26
C VAL A 56 5.78 9.80 -1.68
N ILE A 57 4.99 9.22 -0.76
CA ILE A 57 3.64 8.72 -1.07
C ILE A 57 2.73 9.85 -1.54
N PHE A 58 2.76 10.98 -0.84
CA PHE A 58 1.96 12.14 -1.16
C PHE A 58 2.25 12.66 -2.58
N ALA A 59 3.54 12.80 -2.93
CA ALA A 59 3.94 13.20 -4.28
C ALA A 59 3.49 12.18 -5.35
N GLN A 60 3.59 10.88 -5.07
CA GLN A 60 3.10 9.84 -5.99
C GLN A 60 1.59 9.93 -6.20
N LEU A 61 0.81 10.19 -5.14
CA LEU A 61 -0.63 10.37 -5.23
C LEU A 61 -1.00 11.65 -5.98
N ILE A 62 -0.27 12.76 -5.78
CA ILE A 62 -0.47 14.00 -6.56
C ILE A 62 -0.27 13.75 -8.06
N ILE A 63 0.82 13.05 -8.44
CA ILE A 63 1.07 12.72 -9.85
C ILE A 63 -0.10 11.92 -10.42
N THR A 64 -0.60 10.96 -9.66
CA THR A 64 -1.75 10.13 -10.05
C THR A 64 -3.01 10.95 -10.20
N LEU A 65 -3.37 11.76 -9.21
CA LEU A 65 -4.59 12.59 -9.23
C LEU A 65 -4.55 13.66 -10.32
N THR A 66 -3.36 14.12 -10.69
CA THR A 66 -3.19 15.08 -11.79
C THR A 66 -3.39 14.41 -13.14
N CYS A 67 -2.90 13.18 -13.32
CA CYS A 67 -2.97 12.46 -14.59
C CYS A 67 -4.29 11.69 -14.75
N TYR A 68 -4.82 11.12 -13.67
CA TYR A 68 -6.01 10.29 -13.63
C TYR A 68 -7.12 11.01 -12.84
N PRO A 69 -8.35 11.13 -13.37
CA PRO A 69 -8.81 10.61 -14.67
C PRO A 69 -8.52 11.55 -15.86
N ALA A 70 -8.22 12.83 -15.61
CA ALA A 70 -8.31 13.90 -16.62
C ALA A 70 -7.41 13.69 -17.86
N VAL A 71 -6.12 13.41 -17.68
CA VAL A 71 -5.20 13.18 -18.80
C VAL A 71 -5.53 11.87 -19.51
N VAL A 72 -5.92 10.83 -18.77
CA VAL A 72 -6.32 9.53 -19.34
C VAL A 72 -7.54 9.67 -20.25
N THR A 73 -8.56 10.44 -19.84
CA THR A 73 -9.75 10.69 -20.65
C THR A 73 -9.50 11.63 -21.83
N ALA A 74 -8.42 12.40 -21.80
CA ALA A 74 -8.03 13.29 -22.90
C ALA A 74 -7.30 12.57 -24.05
N ILE A 75 -6.96 11.29 -23.90
CA ILE A 75 -6.26 10.52 -24.93
C ILE A 75 -7.24 10.25 -26.10
N PRO A 76 -6.91 10.70 -27.32
CA PRO A 76 -7.76 10.45 -28.48
C PRO A 76 -7.68 8.98 -28.93
N CYS A 77 -8.77 8.47 -29.49
CA CYS A 77 -8.79 7.18 -30.18
C CYS A 77 -8.31 7.37 -31.62
N VAL A 78 -7.33 6.57 -32.07
CA VAL A 78 -6.70 6.73 -33.40
C VAL A 78 -6.92 5.52 -34.29
N THR A 79 -6.85 4.31 -33.74
CA THR A 79 -6.89 3.03 -34.48
C THR A 79 -8.25 2.33 -34.35
N PHE A 80 -8.87 2.37 -33.17
CA PHE A 80 -10.15 1.74 -32.87
C PHE A 80 -11.32 2.71 -33.07
N THR A 81 -11.47 3.24 -34.28
CA THR A 81 -12.51 4.25 -34.59
C THR A 81 -13.94 3.77 -34.28
N SER A 82 -14.19 2.46 -34.29
CA SER A 82 -15.47 1.87 -33.85
C SER A 82 -15.78 2.03 -32.35
N LEU A 83 -14.77 2.32 -31.53
CA LEU A 83 -14.91 2.55 -30.09
C LEU A 83 -15.00 4.04 -29.72
N ASP A 84 -14.82 4.93 -30.70
CA ASP A 84 -14.82 6.38 -30.51
C ASP A 84 -16.24 6.97 -30.48
N GLU A 85 -17.17 6.40 -31.25
CA GLU A 85 -18.55 6.91 -31.40
C GLU A 85 -19.31 7.06 -30.07
N ASP A 86 -19.01 6.20 -29.10
CA ASP A 86 -19.67 6.12 -27.80
C ASP A 86 -18.72 6.42 -26.62
N HIS A 87 -17.50 6.91 -26.89
CA HIS A 87 -16.44 7.14 -25.89
C HIS A 87 -16.04 5.89 -25.07
N TRP A 88 -16.28 4.68 -25.58
CA TRP A 88 -15.87 3.44 -24.91
C TRP A 88 -14.36 3.33 -24.73
N PHE A 89 -13.58 3.93 -25.62
CA PHE A 89 -12.12 3.92 -25.53
C PHE A 89 -11.62 4.50 -24.19
N GLN A 90 -12.18 5.62 -23.75
CA GLN A 90 -11.81 6.24 -22.46
C GLN A 90 -12.16 5.33 -21.28
N THR A 91 -13.35 4.71 -21.32
CA THR A 91 -13.80 3.73 -20.31
C THR A 91 -12.85 2.53 -20.22
N ILE A 92 -12.38 2.03 -21.37
CA ILE A 92 -11.39 0.95 -21.41
C ILE A 92 -10.07 1.40 -20.80
N LEU A 93 -9.57 2.60 -21.13
CA LEU A 93 -8.33 3.12 -20.53
C LEU A 93 -8.43 3.23 -19.00
N LEU A 94 -9.54 3.73 -18.47
CA LEU A 94 -9.78 3.78 -17.02
C LEU A 94 -9.84 2.37 -16.40
N THR A 95 -10.46 1.42 -17.10
CA THR A 95 -10.54 0.02 -16.66
C THR A 95 -9.17 -0.65 -16.64
N VAL A 96 -8.35 -0.40 -17.67
CA VAL A 96 -6.97 -0.89 -17.75
C VAL A 96 -6.13 -0.31 -16.62
N PHE A 97 -6.25 1.01 -16.37
CA PHE A 97 -5.55 1.65 -15.25
C PHE A 97 -5.90 1.02 -13.91
N THR A 98 -7.19 0.89 -13.60
CA THR A 98 -7.67 0.35 -12.32
C THR A 98 -7.31 -1.13 -12.15
N THR A 99 -7.44 -1.93 -13.21
CA THR A 99 -7.03 -3.34 -13.19
C THR A 99 -5.53 -3.48 -12.95
N ALA A 100 -4.72 -2.69 -13.65
CA ALA A 100 -3.27 -2.67 -13.48
C ALA A 100 -2.85 -2.19 -12.08
N ASP A 101 -3.53 -1.19 -11.51
CA ASP A 101 -3.33 -0.73 -10.13
C ASP A 101 -3.53 -1.86 -9.13
N VAL A 102 -4.65 -2.59 -9.25
CA VAL A 102 -4.95 -3.74 -8.41
C VAL A 102 -3.87 -4.81 -8.53
N ILE A 103 -3.45 -5.17 -9.76
CA ILE A 103 -2.37 -6.11 -10.00
C ILE A 103 -1.06 -5.62 -9.36
N GLY A 104 -0.74 -4.33 -9.49
CA GLY A 104 0.43 -3.70 -8.89
C GLY A 104 0.46 -3.86 -7.38
N ARG A 105 -0.68 -3.67 -6.70
CA ARG A 105 -0.80 -3.86 -5.24
C ARG A 105 -0.54 -5.30 -4.80
N PHE A 106 -0.99 -6.29 -5.58
CA PHE A 106 -0.70 -7.70 -5.29
C PHE A 106 0.73 -8.11 -5.65
N SER A 107 1.35 -7.41 -6.59
CA SER A 107 2.71 -7.69 -7.06
C SER A 107 3.79 -7.28 -6.05
N VAL A 108 3.43 -6.61 -4.96
CA VAL A 108 4.35 -6.15 -3.91
C VAL A 108 5.08 -7.30 -3.21
N ARG A 109 4.53 -8.52 -3.28
CA ARG A 109 5.24 -9.73 -2.81
C ARG A 109 6.56 -9.96 -3.56
N PHE A 110 6.66 -9.47 -4.80
CA PHE A 110 7.90 -9.42 -5.57
C PHE A 110 8.61 -8.09 -5.32
N ARG A 111 9.09 -7.90 -4.09
CA ARG A 111 9.67 -6.64 -3.59
C ARG A 111 10.89 -6.14 -4.39
N GLY A 112 11.54 -7.02 -5.15
CA GLY A 112 12.74 -6.71 -5.91
C GLY A 112 13.86 -6.17 -5.00
N PRO A 113 14.82 -5.39 -5.53
CA PRO A 113 15.91 -4.78 -4.77
C PRO A 113 15.51 -3.47 -4.07
N LEU A 114 14.22 -3.19 -3.87
CA LEU A 114 13.77 -1.92 -3.29
C LEU A 114 13.81 -1.96 -1.76
N GLU A 115 14.70 -1.14 -1.21
CA GLU A 115 14.88 -0.90 0.22
C GLU A 115 14.36 0.50 0.60
N TYR A 116 14.14 0.76 1.90
CA TYR A 116 13.63 2.04 2.42
C TYR A 116 14.45 3.25 1.91
N SER A 117 15.77 3.08 1.78
CA SER A 117 16.68 4.12 1.27
C SER A 117 16.43 4.48 -0.20
N ASN A 118 15.91 3.56 -1.02
CA ASN A 118 15.80 3.72 -2.48
C ASN A 118 14.35 3.90 -2.96
N ILE A 119 13.40 4.00 -2.03
CA ILE A 119 11.98 4.12 -2.35
C ILE A 119 11.68 5.34 -3.23
N TRP A 120 12.47 6.42 -3.10
CA TRP A 120 12.34 7.64 -3.90
C TRP A 120 12.57 7.41 -5.40
N MET A 121 13.26 6.34 -5.81
CA MET A 121 13.42 6.01 -7.24
C MET A 121 12.07 5.71 -7.90
N THR A 122 11.10 5.18 -7.15
CA THR A 122 9.74 4.94 -7.66
C THR A 122 9.04 6.24 -8.04
N LEU A 123 9.28 7.31 -7.28
CA LEU A 123 8.77 8.65 -7.59
C LEU A 123 9.38 9.19 -8.88
N VAL A 124 10.69 9.04 -9.06
CA VAL A 124 11.38 9.48 -10.30
C VAL A 124 10.87 8.70 -11.51
N PHE A 125 10.75 7.38 -11.39
CA PHE A 125 10.20 6.55 -12.46
C PHE A 125 8.78 6.99 -12.85
N ARG A 126 7.91 7.28 -11.86
CA ARG A 126 6.57 7.81 -12.13
C ARG A 126 6.60 9.19 -12.78
N ALA A 127 7.47 10.08 -12.33
CA ALA A 127 7.62 11.41 -12.92
C ALA A 127 8.03 11.32 -14.41
N LEU A 128 8.83 10.31 -14.79
CA LEU A 128 9.19 10.05 -16.18
C LEU A 128 8.03 9.48 -17.02
N LEU A 129 7.03 8.84 -16.40
CA LEU A 129 5.83 8.37 -17.11
C LEU A 129 4.87 9.51 -17.45
N VAL A 130 4.86 10.61 -16.68
CA VAL A 130 4.00 11.78 -16.93
C VAL A 130 4.18 12.37 -18.34
N PRO A 131 5.39 12.72 -18.82
CA PRO A 131 5.56 13.24 -20.18
C PRO A 131 5.14 12.23 -21.26
N ILE A 132 5.26 10.93 -21.00
CA ILE A 132 4.79 9.88 -21.91
C ILE A 132 3.26 9.92 -22.02
N LEU A 133 2.56 10.01 -20.89
CA LEU A 133 1.10 10.16 -20.88
C LEU A 133 0.62 11.44 -21.57
N ILE A 134 1.32 12.56 -21.33
CA ILE A 134 1.02 13.83 -22.03
C ILE A 134 1.27 13.69 -23.53
N SER A 135 2.29 12.95 -23.95
CA SER A 135 2.58 12.68 -25.37
C SER A 135 1.49 11.81 -26.02
N CYS A 136 0.93 10.84 -25.28
CA CYS A 136 -0.26 10.09 -25.70
C CYS A 136 -1.49 11.01 -25.81
N ALA A 137 -1.71 11.90 -24.83
CA ALA A 137 -2.86 12.80 -24.80
C ALA A 137 -2.82 13.89 -25.89
N THR A 138 -1.63 14.38 -26.24
CA THR A 138 -1.44 15.36 -27.33
C THR A 138 -1.51 14.75 -28.73
N GLY A 139 -1.64 13.43 -28.86
CA GLY A 139 -1.68 12.73 -30.14
C GLY A 139 -0.31 12.59 -30.83
N SER A 140 0.80 12.92 -30.15
CA SER A 140 2.15 12.72 -30.68
C SER A 140 2.46 11.23 -30.90
N ILE A 141 1.83 10.35 -30.11
CA ILE A 141 1.86 8.90 -30.28
C ILE A 141 0.54 8.46 -30.91
N SER A 142 0.54 8.23 -32.22
CA SER A 142 -0.65 7.86 -32.99
C SER A 142 -0.94 6.35 -32.96
N SER A 143 -0.89 5.72 -31.77
CA SER A 143 -1.16 4.28 -31.61
C SER A 143 -1.91 3.99 -30.31
N ASP A 144 -3.10 3.40 -30.44
CA ASP A 144 -3.95 3.06 -29.29
C ASP A 144 -3.30 1.98 -28.40
N TRP A 145 -2.57 1.05 -29.01
CA TRP A 145 -1.82 0.02 -28.28
C TRP A 145 -0.71 0.62 -27.42
N ALA A 146 -0.05 1.67 -27.90
CA ALA A 146 0.97 2.38 -27.13
C ALA A 146 0.32 3.13 -25.95
N SER A 147 -0.81 3.79 -26.17
CA SER A 147 -1.59 4.44 -25.10
C SER A 147 -2.08 3.44 -24.04
N LEU A 148 -2.63 2.29 -24.46
CA LEU A 148 -3.04 1.21 -23.56
C LEU A 148 -1.86 0.69 -22.72
N SER A 149 -0.71 0.47 -23.36
CA SER A 149 0.50 -0.01 -22.68
C SER A 149 1.04 1.03 -21.69
N ALA A 150 1.07 2.30 -22.07
CA ALA A 150 1.51 3.39 -21.20
C ALA A 150 0.60 3.52 -19.96
N ILE A 151 -0.72 3.44 -20.15
CA ILE A 151 -1.71 3.49 -19.07
C ILE A 151 -1.60 2.25 -18.16
N PHE A 152 -1.40 1.07 -18.74
CA PHE A 152 -1.17 -0.16 -17.98
C PHE A 152 0.07 -0.05 -17.09
N VAL A 153 1.20 0.39 -17.65
CA VAL A 153 2.45 0.59 -16.89
C VAL A 153 2.27 1.66 -15.82
N PHE A 154 1.57 2.76 -16.12
CA PHE A 154 1.29 3.83 -15.15
C PHE A 154 0.41 3.38 -13.98
N GLY A 155 -0.62 2.58 -14.26
CA GLY A 155 -1.49 1.97 -13.25
C GLY A 155 -0.73 0.94 -12.39
N LEU A 156 0.01 0.04 -13.03
CA LEU A 156 0.82 -0.97 -12.33
C LEU A 156 1.86 -0.32 -11.42
N ALA A 157 2.56 0.70 -11.92
CA ALA A 157 3.53 1.47 -11.13
C ALA A 157 2.86 2.21 -9.96
N ASN A 158 1.58 2.57 -10.06
CA ASN A 158 0.86 3.26 -8.99
C ASN A 158 0.60 2.31 -7.82
N GLY A 159 -0.07 1.20 -8.11
CA GLY A 159 -0.42 0.21 -7.10
C GLY A 159 0.82 -0.38 -6.44
N TYR A 160 1.86 -0.67 -7.23
CA TYR A 160 3.11 -1.22 -6.72
C TYR A 160 3.84 -0.24 -5.80
N SER A 161 4.07 1.01 -6.24
CA SER A 161 4.92 1.97 -5.52
C SER A 161 4.29 2.48 -4.22
N VAL A 162 2.97 2.73 -4.23
CA VAL A 162 2.24 3.17 -3.03
C VAL A 162 2.24 2.06 -1.98
N SER A 163 1.90 0.83 -2.38
CA SER A 163 1.87 -0.29 -1.44
C SER A 163 3.25 -0.65 -0.91
N LEU A 164 4.29 -0.59 -1.74
CA LEU A 164 5.66 -0.86 -1.29
C LEU A 164 6.14 0.22 -0.31
N THR A 165 5.84 1.51 -0.57
CA THR A 165 6.23 2.59 0.34
C THR A 165 5.57 2.44 1.71
N LEU A 166 4.27 2.11 1.75
CA LEU A 166 3.55 1.86 3.00
C LEU A 166 4.15 0.71 3.82
N ILE A 167 4.64 -0.35 3.16
CA ILE A 167 5.34 -1.44 3.85
C ILE A 167 6.69 -0.95 4.40
N THR A 168 7.46 -0.21 3.59
CA THR A 168 8.78 0.27 4.02
C THR A 168 8.74 1.28 5.16
N VAL A 169 7.65 2.05 5.31
CA VAL A 169 7.46 2.97 6.45
C VAL A 169 7.47 2.21 7.78
N ASN A 170 6.88 1.01 7.81
CA ASN A 170 6.85 0.19 9.03
C ASN A 170 8.21 -0.47 9.37
N GLU A 171 9.18 -0.41 8.46
CA GLU A 171 10.50 -1.02 8.63
C GLU A 171 11.59 -0.04 9.02
N ILE A 172 11.26 1.25 9.15
CA ILE A 172 12.22 2.26 9.60
C ILE A 172 12.68 1.89 11.02
N PRO A 173 13.98 1.62 11.25
CA PRO A 173 14.47 1.26 12.57
C PRO A 173 14.28 2.43 13.55
N GLY A 174 13.53 2.15 14.62
CA GLY A 174 13.22 3.07 15.73
C GLY A 174 14.45 3.57 16.47
#